data_AF-A0A258RU08-F1
#
_entry.id   AF-A0A258RU08-F1
#
_cell.length_a   1.000
_cell.length_b   1.000
_cell.length_c   1.000
_cell.angle_alpha   90.00
_cell.angle_beta   90.00
_cell.angle_gamma   90.00
#
_symmetry.space_group_name_H-M   'P 1'
#
loop_
_entity.id
_entity.type
_entity.pdbx_description
1 polymer ?
#
loop_
_entity_poly.entity_id
_entity_poly.type
_entity_poly.pdbx_seq_one_letter_code
_entity_poly.pdbx_strand_id
1 'polypeptide(L)'
;MVDRFIYGLDNQFLDLCINFFEGALASLSSNLEEGLSNFEPQASAELKQALDQAAGEILMEFRATLVPEHLQSSKAQLSDIIRSMPKQELAALSESLVNITSLKRKFSADAESVGGPIDVAMITRAEGFVWVKRKHFFEPHLNPRYFHRRYGAAPGNAEPSDSDRGPI
;
A
#
# COMPACT_ATOMS: atom_id res chain seq x y z
N MET A 1 4.86 -2.83 -0.12
CA MET A 1 4.76 -1.38 -0.46
C MET A 1 3.33 -0.90 -0.55
N VAL A 2 2.48 -1.44 -1.45
CA VAL A 2 1.03 -1.14 -1.38
C VAL A 2 0.54 -1.44 0.03
N ASP A 3 0.95 -2.58 0.58
CA ASP A 3 0.74 -3.02 1.96
C ASP A 3 1.20 -1.96 3.00
N ARG A 4 2.35 -1.31 2.77
CA ARG A 4 2.86 -0.25 3.65
C ARG A 4 2.10 1.07 3.54
N PHE A 5 1.51 1.37 2.39
CA PHE A 5 0.61 2.51 2.21
C PHE A 5 -0.78 2.23 2.80
N ILE A 6 -1.27 0.99 2.67
CA ILE A 6 -2.61 0.52 3.03
C ILE A 6 -2.71 0.14 4.53
N TYR A 7 -1.63 -0.38 5.13
CA TYR A 7 -1.57 -0.86 6.52
C TYR A 7 -0.50 -0.16 7.38
N GLY A 8 0.22 0.83 6.85
CA GLY A 8 1.35 1.51 7.51
C GLY A 8 2.66 0.70 7.56
N LEU A 9 2.57 -0.64 7.46
CA LEU A 9 3.65 -1.60 7.66
C LEU A 9 3.76 -2.56 6.46
N ASP A 10 4.97 -2.99 6.12
CA ASP A 10 5.21 -4.19 5.30
C ASP A 10 6.34 -5.04 5.88
N ASN A 11 6.42 -6.31 5.47
CA ASN A 11 7.35 -7.29 6.07
C ASN A 11 8.80 -6.78 6.10
N GLN A 12 9.27 -6.15 5.02
CA GLN A 12 10.61 -5.57 4.96
C GLN A 12 10.86 -4.53 6.07
N PHE A 13 9.86 -3.72 6.44
CA PHE A 13 9.98 -2.79 7.56
C PHE A 13 9.96 -3.52 8.91
N LEU A 14 9.13 -4.55 9.06
CA LEU A 14 9.09 -5.37 10.27
C LEU A 14 10.42 -6.10 10.50
N ASP A 15 10.98 -6.72 9.46
CA ASP A 15 12.28 -7.40 9.49
C ASP A 15 13.39 -6.42 9.92
N LEU A 16 13.40 -5.19 9.40
CA LEU A 16 14.33 -4.13 9.82
C LEU A 16 14.16 -3.74 11.29
N CYS A 17 12.92 -3.57 11.78
CA CYS A 17 12.66 -3.28 13.18
C CYS A 17 13.14 -4.42 14.09
N ILE A 18 12.88 -5.67 13.72
CA ILE A 18 13.24 -6.82 14.54
C ILE A 18 14.76 -7.01 14.58
N ASN A 19 15.44 -6.94 13.43
CA ASN A 19 16.91 -7.00 13.36
C ASN A 19 17.57 -5.89 14.20
N PHE A 20 16.96 -4.70 14.25
CA PHE A 20 17.41 -3.60 15.12
C PHE A 20 17.22 -3.92 16.61
N PHE A 21 16.06 -4.45 17.01
CA PHE A 21 15.82 -4.83 18.41
C PHE A 21 16.70 -6.01 18.85
N GLU A 22 16.82 -7.06 18.04
CA GLU A 22 17.71 -8.21 18.29
C GLU A 22 19.17 -7.73 18.46
N GLY A 23 19.66 -6.84 17.60
CA GLY A 23 21.01 -6.25 17.73
C GLY A 23 21.19 -5.33 18.94
N ALA A 24 20.18 -4.54 19.28
CA ALA A 24 20.22 -3.65 20.45
C ALA A 24 20.21 -4.44 21.78
N LEU A 25 19.41 -5.52 21.86
CA LEU A 25 19.35 -6.41 23.01
C LEU A 25 20.64 -7.22 23.17
N ALA A 26 21.23 -7.71 22.08
CA ALA A 26 22.55 -8.36 22.11
C ALA A 26 23.66 -7.41 22.59
N SER A 27 23.66 -6.15 22.14
CA SER A 27 24.61 -5.14 22.64
C SER A 27 24.38 -4.81 24.11
N LEU A 28 23.13 -4.74 24.57
CA LEU A 28 22.81 -4.54 25.98
C LEU A 28 23.35 -5.68 26.85
N SER A 29 23.17 -6.94 26.42
CA SER A 29 23.68 -8.14 27.12
C SER A 29 25.21 -8.09 27.22
N SER A 30 25.91 -7.83 26.11
CA SER A 30 27.39 -7.71 26.08
C SER A 30 27.91 -6.58 26.98
N ASN A 31 27.26 -5.42 27.00
CA ASN A 31 27.65 -4.28 27.85
C ASN A 31 27.42 -4.58 29.34
N LEU A 32 26.38 -5.34 29.67
CA LEU A 32 26.12 -5.81 31.03
C LEU A 32 27.15 -6.87 31.46
N GLU A 33 27.54 -7.80 30.58
CA GLU A 33 28.59 -8.78 30.87
C GLU A 33 29.94 -8.12 31.18
N GLU A 34 30.35 -7.09 30.43
CA GLU A 34 31.55 -6.30 30.77
C GLU A 34 31.41 -5.57 32.10
N GLY A 35 30.26 -4.92 32.37
CA GLY A 35 30.01 -4.21 33.63
C GLY A 35 29.92 -5.13 34.86
N LEU A 36 29.46 -6.37 34.69
CA LEU A 36 29.29 -7.38 35.73
C LEU A 36 30.54 -8.25 35.95
N SER A 37 31.61 -8.05 35.16
CA SER A 37 32.87 -8.82 35.22
C SER A 37 33.56 -8.86 36.59
N ASN A 38 33.21 -7.95 37.51
CA ASN A 38 33.75 -7.87 38.87
C ASN A 38 32.78 -8.37 39.97
N PHE A 39 31.61 -8.90 39.59
CA PHE A 39 30.58 -9.41 40.51
C PHE A 39 30.63 -10.94 40.64
N GLU A 40 29.83 -11.50 41.55
CA GLU A 40 29.82 -12.95 41.78
C GLU A 40 29.30 -13.71 40.53
N PRO A 41 29.98 -14.80 40.08
CA PRO A 41 29.64 -15.44 38.80
C PRO A 41 28.21 -15.96 38.71
N GLN A 42 27.63 -16.41 39.82
CA GLN A 42 26.28 -16.97 39.85
C GLN A 42 25.21 -15.90 39.65
N ALA A 43 25.29 -14.78 40.37
CA ALA A 43 24.37 -13.64 40.19
C ALA A 43 24.46 -13.03 38.78
N SER A 44 25.66 -13.01 38.17
CA SER A 44 25.86 -12.57 36.79
C SER A 44 25.16 -13.50 35.78
N ALA A 45 25.27 -14.82 35.96
CA ALA A 45 24.60 -15.81 35.12
C ALA A 45 23.07 -15.77 35.25
N GLU A 46 22.54 -15.65 36.47
CA GLU A 46 21.10 -15.52 36.73
C GLU A 46 20.52 -14.24 36.10
N LEU A 47 21.22 -13.11 36.21
CA LEU A 47 20.81 -11.84 35.59
C LEU A 47 20.85 -11.90 34.06
N LYS A 48 21.87 -12.54 33.46
CA LYS A 48 21.93 -12.76 32.01
C LYS A 48 20.77 -13.63 31.52
N GLN A 49 20.48 -14.74 32.21
CA GLN A 49 19.35 -15.60 31.85
C GLN A 49 18.01 -14.85 31.90
N ALA A 50 17.80 -14.01 32.92
CA ALA A 50 16.61 -13.18 33.01
C ALA A 50 16.53 -12.13 31.88
N LEU A 51 17.65 -11.53 31.48
CA LEU A 51 17.73 -10.59 30.36
C LEU A 51 17.41 -11.26 29.02
N ASP A 52 18.03 -12.41 28.74
CA ASP A 52 17.83 -13.17 27.50
C ASP A 52 16.38 -13.68 27.40
N GLN A 53 15.76 -14.08 28.52
CA GLN A 53 14.33 -14.43 28.57
C GLN A 53 13.44 -13.21 28.28
N ALA A 54 13.64 -12.08 28.97
CA ALA A 54 12.84 -10.87 28.76
C ALA A 54 12.99 -10.33 27.32
N ALA A 55 14.18 -10.39 26.75
CA ALA A 55 14.44 -10.08 25.34
C ALA A 55 13.62 -10.96 24.39
N GLY A 56 13.59 -12.28 24.63
CA GLY A 56 12.78 -13.23 23.88
C GLY A 56 11.27 -12.98 24.01
N GLU A 57 10.78 -12.68 25.21
CA GLU A 57 9.37 -12.37 25.47
C GLU A 57 8.93 -11.08 24.76
N ILE A 58 9.72 -10.00 24.82
CA ILE A 58 9.43 -8.73 24.12
C ILE A 58 9.40 -8.92 22.60
N LEU A 59 10.36 -9.66 22.03
CA LEU A 59 10.40 -9.95 20.59
C LEU A 59 9.24 -10.84 20.14
N MET A 60 8.79 -11.76 21.01
CA MET A 60 7.63 -12.60 20.77
C MET A 60 6.33 -11.79 20.82
N GLU A 61 6.12 -10.94 21.83
CA GLU A 61 4.95 -10.07 21.94
C GLU A 61 4.86 -9.08 20.77
N PHE A 62 5.99 -8.50 20.35
CA PHE A 62 6.04 -7.64 19.17
C PHE A 62 5.58 -8.37 17.90
N ARG A 63 6.09 -9.58 17.64
CA ARG A 63 5.75 -10.40 16.47
C ARG A 63 4.31 -10.97 16.52
N ALA A 64 3.85 -11.41 17.70
CA ALA A 64 2.63 -12.19 17.86
C ALA A 64 1.39 -11.37 18.25
N THR A 65 1.56 -10.22 18.90
CA THR A 65 0.46 -9.38 19.41
C THR A 65 0.42 -8.04 18.67
N LEU A 66 1.45 -7.19 18.84
CA LEU A 66 1.42 -5.80 18.39
C LEU A 66 1.29 -5.67 16.86
N VAL A 67 2.04 -6.49 16.10
CA VAL A 67 1.99 -6.46 14.63
C VAL A 67 0.62 -6.93 14.10
N PRO A 68 0.05 -8.09 14.51
CA PRO A 68 -1.31 -8.46 14.13
C PRO A 68 -2.39 -7.44 14.52
N GLU A 69 -2.33 -6.86 15.73
CA GLU A 69 -3.30 -5.86 16.18
C GLU A 69 -3.26 -4.58 15.35
N HIS A 70 -2.06 -4.04 15.06
CA HIS A 70 -1.92 -2.89 14.18
C HIS A 70 -2.46 -3.19 12.77
N LEU A 71 -2.12 -4.36 12.20
CA LEU A 71 -2.60 -4.77 10.88
C LEU A 71 -4.13 -4.93 10.84
N GLN A 72 -4.76 -5.42 11.91
CA GLN A 72 -6.23 -5.47 12.03
C GLN A 72 -6.84 -4.07 12.12
N SER A 73 -6.28 -3.19 12.96
CA SER A 73 -6.76 -1.82 13.15
C SER A 73 -6.72 -1.02 11.84
N SER A 74 -5.59 -1.02 11.13
CA SER A 74 -5.47 -0.34 9.83
C SER A 74 -6.41 -0.93 8.76
N LYS A 75 -6.61 -2.25 8.75
CA LYS A 75 -7.59 -2.91 7.84
C LYS A 75 -9.02 -2.48 8.11
N ALA A 76 -9.43 -2.39 9.38
CA ALA A 76 -10.76 -1.93 9.76
C ALA A 76 -10.98 -0.47 9.32
N GLN A 77 -10.09 0.44 9.72
CA GLN A 77 -10.17 1.86 9.38
C GLN A 77 -10.25 2.09 7.86
N LEU A 78 -9.37 1.46 7.08
CA LEU A 78 -9.40 1.59 5.62
C LEU A 78 -10.65 0.97 5.02
N SER A 79 -11.12 -0.18 5.52
CA SER A 79 -12.34 -0.82 5.03
C SER A 79 -13.58 0.04 5.24
N ASP A 80 -13.63 0.83 6.31
CA ASP A 80 -14.77 1.72 6.59
C ASP A 80 -14.72 3.00 5.74
N ILE A 81 -13.53 3.56 5.50
CA ILE A 81 -13.35 4.64 4.52
C ILE A 81 -13.79 4.16 3.13
N ILE A 82 -13.30 2.99 2.66
CA ILE A 82 -13.66 2.42 1.36
C ILE A 82 -15.17 2.14 1.23
N ARG A 83 -15.85 1.73 2.32
CA ARG A 83 -17.32 1.56 2.34
C ARG A 83 -18.08 2.88 2.16
N SER A 84 -17.51 4.01 2.58
CA SER A 84 -18.12 5.34 2.43
C SER A 84 -17.80 6.05 1.11
N MET A 85 -16.77 5.61 0.37
CA MET A 85 -16.32 6.27 -0.85
C MET A 85 -17.37 6.24 -1.98
N PRO A 86 -17.64 7.39 -2.64
CA PRO A 86 -18.32 7.41 -3.93
C PRO A 86 -17.62 6.54 -4.98
N LYS A 87 -18.41 5.99 -5.92
CA LYS A 87 -17.93 5.15 -7.04
C LYS A 87 -16.71 5.74 -7.76
N GLN A 88 -16.75 7.03 -8.10
CA GLN A 88 -15.69 7.69 -8.86
C GLN A 88 -14.39 7.80 -8.05
N GLU A 89 -14.47 8.05 -6.75
CA GLU A 89 -13.31 8.10 -5.85
C GLU A 89 -12.67 6.71 -5.68
N LEU A 90 -13.49 5.66 -5.55
CA LEU A 90 -12.97 4.28 -5.49
C LEU A 90 -12.22 3.89 -6.77
N ALA A 91 -12.70 4.34 -7.93
CA ALA A 91 -11.99 4.15 -9.20
C ALA A 91 -10.65 4.92 -9.24
N ALA A 92 -10.65 6.20 -8.82
CA ALA A 92 -9.43 7.03 -8.76
C ALA A 92 -8.39 6.50 -7.75
N LEU A 93 -8.84 5.95 -6.61
CA LEU A 93 -8.00 5.25 -5.64
C LEU A 93 -7.36 4.01 -6.28
N SER A 94 -8.14 3.20 -7.00
CA SER A 94 -7.63 1.98 -7.65
C SER A 94 -6.55 2.29 -8.70
N GLU A 95 -6.71 3.36 -9.48
CA GLU A 95 -5.66 3.82 -10.39
C GLU A 95 -4.41 4.28 -9.61
N SER A 96 -4.61 5.08 -8.56
CA SER A 96 -3.53 5.66 -7.77
C SER A 96 -2.62 4.60 -7.14
N LEU A 97 -3.18 3.49 -6.64
CA LEU A 97 -2.41 2.39 -6.04
C LEU A 97 -1.55 1.64 -7.07
N VAL A 98 -2.06 1.43 -8.29
CA VAL A 98 -1.29 0.85 -9.39
C VAL A 98 -0.22 1.83 -9.87
N ASN A 99 -0.54 3.13 -9.95
CA ASN A 99 0.40 4.18 -10.33
C ASN A 99 1.56 4.31 -9.32
N ILE A 100 1.30 4.31 -8.01
CA ILE A 100 2.32 4.30 -6.95
C ILE A 100 3.26 3.09 -7.13
N THR A 101 2.70 1.92 -7.43
CA THR A 101 3.48 0.69 -7.67
C THR A 101 4.37 0.81 -8.91
N SER A 102 3.83 1.36 -10.01
CA SER A 102 4.60 1.58 -11.24
C SER A 102 5.71 2.62 -11.06
N LEU A 103 5.40 3.74 -10.40
CA LEU A 103 6.37 4.77 -10.03
C LEU A 103 7.52 4.18 -9.18
N LYS A 104 7.21 3.32 -8.20
CA LYS A 104 8.27 2.63 -7.45
C LYS A 104 9.17 1.81 -8.36
N ARG A 105 8.60 0.96 -9.23
CA ARG A 105 9.41 0.11 -10.12
C ARG A 105 10.27 0.94 -11.08
N LYS A 106 9.72 2.00 -11.67
CA LYS A 106 10.41 2.92 -12.57
C LYS A 106 11.60 3.67 -11.93
N PHE A 107 11.51 3.96 -10.63
CA PHE A 107 12.56 4.67 -9.88
C PHE A 107 13.35 3.78 -8.91
N SER A 108 13.21 2.45 -9.01
CA SER A 108 14.04 1.46 -8.31
C SER A 108 15.04 0.82 -9.26
N ALA A 109 16.06 0.14 -8.72
CA ALA A 109 16.93 -0.74 -9.52
C ALA A 109 16.27 -2.09 -9.90
N ASP A 110 15.01 -2.30 -9.47
CA ASP A 110 14.18 -3.45 -9.85
C ASP A 110 13.73 -3.36 -11.32
N ALA A 111 13.45 -4.50 -11.96
CA ALA A 111 12.79 -4.50 -13.27
C ALA A 111 11.38 -3.87 -13.23
N GLU A 112 11.02 -3.12 -14.30
CA GLU A 112 9.69 -2.53 -14.53
C GLU A 112 8.60 -3.61 -14.77
N SER A 113 8.24 -4.29 -13.68
CA SER A 113 7.23 -5.37 -13.63
C SER A 113 5.78 -4.85 -13.60
N VAL A 114 5.58 -3.55 -13.39
CA VAL A 114 4.27 -2.88 -13.42
C VAL A 114 4.46 -1.53 -14.12
N GLY A 115 3.83 -1.35 -15.28
CA GLY A 115 4.01 -0.14 -16.09
C GLY A 115 3.09 -0.05 -17.30
N GLY A 116 3.12 1.10 -17.95
CA GLY A 116 2.19 1.46 -19.02
C GLY A 116 0.86 2.04 -18.50
N PRO A 117 -0.10 2.31 -19.40
CA PRO A 117 -1.38 2.92 -19.03
C PRO A 117 -2.27 1.97 -18.22
N ILE A 118 -3.03 2.56 -17.29
CA ILE A 118 -3.89 1.84 -16.34
C ILE A 118 -5.35 1.92 -16.83
N ASP A 119 -5.93 0.76 -17.11
CA ASP A 119 -7.36 0.60 -17.43
C ASP A 119 -8.12 0.28 -16.13
N VAL A 120 -9.23 0.98 -15.86
CA VAL A 120 -10.06 0.83 -14.65
C VAL A 120 -11.49 0.52 -15.06
N ALA A 121 -11.99 -0.63 -14.60
CA ALA A 121 -13.39 -1.03 -14.73
C ALA A 121 -14.07 -1.08 -13.36
N MET A 122 -15.38 -0.84 -13.36
CA MET A 122 -16.26 -0.97 -12.21
C MET A 122 -17.30 -2.06 -12.50
N ILE A 123 -17.66 -2.81 -11.46
CA ILE A 123 -18.75 -3.79 -11.53
C ILE A 123 -19.74 -3.47 -10.41
N THR A 124 -20.98 -3.13 -10.75
CA THR A 124 -22.05 -2.90 -9.75
C THR A 124 -23.30 -3.71 -10.10
N ARG A 125 -24.14 -3.98 -9.10
CA ARG A 125 -25.43 -4.66 -9.31
C ARG A 125 -26.42 -3.84 -10.16
N ALA A 126 -26.24 -2.52 -10.26
CA ALA A 126 -27.15 -1.62 -10.96
C ALA A 126 -26.72 -1.35 -12.41
N GLU A 127 -25.42 -1.19 -12.67
CA GLU A 127 -24.90 -0.85 -14.01
C GLU A 127 -24.22 -2.03 -14.72
N GLY A 128 -23.98 -3.16 -14.03
CA GLY A 128 -23.18 -4.25 -14.56
C GLY A 128 -21.70 -3.86 -14.63
N PHE A 129 -21.01 -4.26 -15.70
CA PHE A 129 -19.60 -3.94 -15.97
C PHE A 129 -19.50 -2.64 -16.79
N VAL A 130 -18.70 -1.68 -16.29
CA VAL A 130 -18.48 -0.37 -16.93
C VAL A 130 -16.99 -0.02 -16.94
N TRP A 131 -16.44 0.40 -18.07
CA TRP A 131 -15.11 1.02 -18.11
C TRP A 131 -15.20 2.45 -17.56
N VAL A 132 -14.53 2.74 -16.45
CA VAL A 132 -14.44 4.09 -15.86
C VAL A 132 -13.26 4.85 -16.47
N LYS A 133 -12.16 4.14 -16.74
CA LYS A 133 -11.01 4.66 -17.48
C LYS A 133 -10.47 3.57 -18.39
N ARG A 134 -10.10 3.92 -19.62
CA ARG A 134 -9.49 2.98 -20.55
C ARG A 134 -8.55 3.69 -21.53
N LYS A 135 -7.40 3.10 -21.81
CA LYS A 135 -6.50 3.55 -22.86
C LYS A 135 -7.10 3.22 -24.23
N HIS A 136 -7.73 4.21 -24.85
CA HIS A 136 -8.05 4.13 -26.27
C HIS A 136 -6.76 4.15 -27.11
N PHE A 137 -6.76 3.44 -28.25
CA PHE A 137 -5.61 3.46 -29.17
C PHE A 137 -5.34 4.87 -29.71
N PHE A 138 -6.40 5.66 -29.86
CA PHE A 138 -6.40 7.11 -29.90
C PHE A 138 -7.81 7.63 -29.63
N GLU A 139 -7.91 8.91 -29.26
CA GLU A 139 -9.18 9.60 -29.09
C GLU A 139 -9.97 9.71 -30.41
N PRO A 140 -11.30 9.51 -30.42
CA PRO A 140 -12.11 9.61 -31.63
C PRO A 140 -12.00 10.94 -32.36
N HIS A 141 -11.96 12.04 -31.61
CA HIS A 141 -11.88 13.40 -32.16
C HIS A 141 -10.55 13.72 -32.87
N LEU A 142 -9.46 13.00 -32.54
CA LEU A 142 -8.18 13.14 -33.25
C LEU A 142 -8.20 12.44 -34.63
N ASN A 143 -9.12 11.50 -34.85
CA ASN A 143 -9.14 10.63 -36.02
C ASN A 143 -10.56 10.37 -36.60
N PRO A 144 -11.41 11.40 -36.78
CA PRO A 144 -12.80 11.22 -37.25
C PRO A 144 -12.88 10.53 -38.62
N ARG A 145 -11.81 10.65 -39.43
CA ARG A 145 -11.66 9.97 -40.73
C ARG A 145 -11.53 8.44 -40.65
N TYR A 146 -11.27 7.78 -39.51
CA TYR A 146 -11.56 6.34 -39.43
C TYR A 146 -13.04 6.12 -39.20
N PHE A 147 -13.66 6.77 -38.19
CA PHE A 147 -15.01 6.38 -37.75
C PHE A 147 -16.05 6.60 -38.85
N HIS A 148 -15.95 7.68 -39.62
CA HIS A 148 -16.73 7.82 -40.87
C HIS A 148 -16.49 6.68 -41.89
N ARG A 149 -15.24 6.28 -42.15
CA ARG A 149 -14.92 5.20 -43.11
C ARG A 149 -15.32 3.80 -42.62
N ARG A 150 -15.47 3.59 -41.31
CA ARG A 150 -15.64 2.27 -40.69
C ARG A 150 -17.04 2.03 -40.12
N TYR A 151 -17.77 3.10 -39.82
CA TYR A 151 -19.11 3.08 -39.19
C TYR A 151 -20.08 4.14 -39.77
N GLY A 152 -19.70 4.85 -40.85
CA GLY A 152 -20.53 5.86 -41.53
C GLY A 152 -20.57 7.21 -40.83
N ALA A 153 -20.85 7.22 -39.52
CA ALA A 153 -20.81 8.39 -38.65
C ALA A 153 -19.70 8.28 -37.60
N ALA A 154 -19.21 9.42 -37.11
CA ALA A 154 -18.43 9.45 -35.88
C ALA A 154 -19.36 9.19 -34.68
N PRO A 155 -18.93 8.44 -33.65
CA PRO A 155 -19.67 8.40 -32.38
C PRO A 155 -19.71 9.82 -31.80
N GLY A 156 -20.90 10.31 -31.46
CA GLY A 156 -21.07 11.69 -31.00
C GLY A 156 -20.32 11.95 -29.69
N ASN A 157 -19.57 13.06 -29.64
CA ASN A 157 -19.02 13.55 -28.39
C ASN A 157 -20.17 13.89 -27.43
N ALA A 158 -20.26 13.20 -26.30
CA ALA A 158 -21.09 13.64 -25.19
C ALA A 158 -20.34 14.72 -24.42
N GLU A 159 -20.33 15.95 -24.96
CA GLU A 159 -19.93 17.13 -24.20
C GLU A 159 -20.98 17.41 -23.10
N PRO A 160 -20.56 17.89 -21.91
CA PRO A 160 -21.50 18.21 -20.84
C PRO A 160 -22.45 19.32 -21.29
N SER A 161 -23.74 19.16 -21.01
CA SER A 161 -24.78 20.06 -21.50
C SER A 161 -24.62 21.48 -20.93
N ASP A 162 -24.39 22.47 -21.80
CA ASP A 162 -24.38 23.91 -21.48
C ASP A 162 -25.81 24.43 -21.24
N SER A 163 -26.47 23.89 -20.21
CA SER A 163 -27.84 24.22 -19.82
C SER A 163 -27.93 25.31 -18.74
N ASP A 164 -26.82 25.97 -18.43
CA ASP A 164 -26.66 26.82 -17.24
C ASP A 164 -26.30 28.28 -17.58
N ARG A 165 -26.78 28.76 -18.74
CA ARG A 165 -26.72 30.17 -19.16
C ARG A 165 -28.11 30.67 -19.55
N GLY A 166 -28.85 31.13 -18.54
CA GLY A 166 -30.09 31.88 -18.73
C GLY A 166 -29.84 33.20 -19.48
N PRO A 167 -30.87 33.76 -20.15
CA PRO A 167 -30.73 34.97 -20.97
C PRO A 167 -30.53 36.23 -20.13
N ILE A 168 -29.86 37.21 -20.75
CA ILE A 168 -29.81 38.63 -20.36
C ILE A 168 -30.67 39.41 -21.38
#